data_AF-A0A9W9BI04-F1
#
_entry.id   AF-A0A9W9BI04-F1
#
_cell.length_a   1.000
_cell.length_b   1.000
_cell.length_c   1.000
_cell.angle_alpha   90.00
_cell.angle_beta   90.00
_cell.angle_gamma   90.00
#
_symmetry.space_group_name_H-M   'P 1'
#
loop_
_entity.id
_entity.type
_entity.pdbx_description
1 polymer ?
#
loop_
_entity_poly.entity_id
_entity_poly.type
_entity_poly.pdbx_seq_one_letter_code
_entity_poly.pdbx_strand_id
1 'polypeptide(L)'
;MQAKAKWWFQVSNHTVKTVLLAKLDESQLTIFLERWEERQLGQTGEGEVEWVAARQQTITISHTGSNPPVYRVTGGDLMLNLKLLLLDSSLQEEEYVVMTTDDFQDYAGRVLEYALARHAVSR
;
A
#
# COMPACT_ATOMS: atom_id res chain seq x y z
N MET A 1 11.15 -1.16 0.25
CA MET A 1 9.76 -1.52 0.63
C MET A 1 9.54 -3.03 0.52
N GLN A 2 9.90 -3.68 -0.60
CA GLN A 2 9.86 -5.15 -0.75
C GLN A 2 10.36 -5.97 0.45
N ALA A 3 11.55 -5.67 1.00
CA ALA A 3 12.07 -6.40 2.15
C ALA A 3 11.14 -6.31 3.39
N LYS A 4 10.51 -5.14 3.60
CA LYS A 4 9.52 -4.95 4.67
C LYS A 4 8.23 -5.73 4.39
N ALA A 5 7.78 -5.77 3.14
CA ALA A 5 6.60 -6.55 2.76
C ALA A 5 6.83 -8.05 3.01
N LYS A 6 7.96 -8.58 2.52
CA LYS A 6 8.37 -9.98 2.77
C LYS A 6 8.46 -10.28 4.26
N TRP A 7 9.06 -9.39 5.04
CA TRP A 7 9.18 -9.54 6.49
C TRP A 7 7.82 -9.63 7.19
N TRP A 8 6.84 -8.80 6.81
CA TRP A 8 5.50 -8.85 7.40
C TRP A 8 4.80 -10.19 7.17
N PHE A 9 4.92 -10.74 5.96
CA PHE A 9 4.37 -12.06 5.66
C PHE A 9 5.05 -13.16 6.48
N GLN A 10 6.38 -13.16 6.53
CA GLN A 10 7.17 -14.13 7.29
C GLN A 10 6.88 -14.10 8.79
N VAL A 11 6.90 -12.91 9.40
CA VAL A 11 6.70 -12.77 10.86
C VAL A 11 5.27 -13.11 11.28
N SER A 12 4.31 -13.00 10.36
CA SER A 12 2.93 -13.42 10.58
C SER A 12 2.72 -14.94 10.44
N ASN A 13 3.78 -15.71 10.17
CA ASN A 13 3.69 -17.11 9.75
C ASN A 13 2.70 -17.29 8.58
N HIS A 14 2.79 -16.41 7.58
CA HIS A 14 1.94 -16.43 6.39
C HIS A 14 0.43 -16.29 6.70
N THR A 15 0.03 -15.67 7.81
CA THR A 15 -1.39 -15.42 8.11
C THR A 15 -1.88 -14.11 7.50
N VAL A 16 -1.01 -13.11 7.37
CA VAL A 16 -1.30 -11.88 6.64
C VAL A 16 -1.27 -12.16 5.15
N LYS A 17 -2.31 -11.75 4.41
CA LYS A 17 -2.39 -11.97 2.94
C LYS A 17 -2.28 -10.70 2.10
N THR A 18 -2.47 -9.54 2.73
CA THR A 18 -2.30 -8.24 2.10
C THR A 18 -1.48 -7.33 3.01
N VAL A 19 -0.48 -6.65 2.45
CA VAL A 19 0.32 -5.63 3.13
C VAL A 19 0.28 -4.35 2.32
N LEU A 20 -0.08 -3.24 2.96
CA LEU A 20 0.06 -1.89 2.41
C LEU A 20 1.27 -1.21 3.04
N LEU A 21 2.20 -0.77 2.21
CA LEU A 21 3.35 0.02 2.66
C LEU A 21 3.24 1.42 2.09
N ALA A 22 3.27 2.43 2.97
CA ALA A 22 3.41 3.82 2.59
C ALA A 22 4.82 4.31 2.94
N LYS A 23 5.43 5.09 2.05
CA LYS A 23 6.70 5.80 2.27
C LYS A 23 6.55 7.24 1.80
N LEU A 24 6.91 8.19 2.64
CA LEU A 24 7.10 9.58 2.25
C LEU A 24 8.58 9.82 1.88
N ASP A 25 8.82 10.39 0.71
CA ASP A 25 10.06 11.07 0.36
C ASP A 25 9.86 12.57 0.55
N GLU A 26 10.35 13.08 1.69
CA GLU A 26 10.19 14.49 2.05
C GLU A 26 10.95 15.43 1.10
N SER A 27 12.05 14.98 0.49
CA SER A 27 12.85 15.81 -0.40
C SER A 27 12.12 16.14 -1.70
N GLN A 28 11.24 15.22 -2.14
CA GLN A 28 10.43 15.36 -3.35
C GLN A 28 8.95 15.60 -3.04
N LEU A 29 8.57 15.71 -1.76
CA LEU A 29 7.17 15.75 -1.30
C LEU A 29 6.30 14.71 -2.02
N THR A 30 6.80 13.48 -2.09
CA THR A 30 6.19 12.39 -2.85
C THR A 30 5.92 11.21 -1.93
N ILE A 31 4.69 10.72 -1.95
CA ILE A 31 4.27 9.53 -1.21
C ILE A 31 4.20 8.35 -2.18
N PHE A 32 4.82 7.24 -1.80
CA PHE A 32 4.72 5.96 -2.48
C PHE A 32 3.88 5.02 -1.63
N LEU A 33 2.80 4.48 -2.19
CA LEU A 33 2.06 3.36 -1.62
C LEU A 33 2.28 2.11 -2.47
N GLU A 34 2.59 0.99 -1.83
CA GLU A 34 2.66 -0.31 -2.50
C GLU A 34 1.66 -1.29 -1.87
N ARG A 35 0.87 -1.93 -2.73
CA ARG A 35 0.03 -3.08 -2.36
C ARG A 35 0.79 -4.36 -2.65
N TRP A 36 1.01 -5.14 -1.61
CA TRP A 36 1.63 -6.45 -1.68
C TRP A 36 0.62 -7.51 -1.27
N GLU A 37 0.61 -8.60 -2.01
CA GLU A 37 -0.15 -9.80 -1.68
C GLU A 37 0.78 -10.99 -1.58
N GLU A 38 0.44 -11.92 -0.71
CA GLU A 38 1.10 -13.22 -0.65
C GLU A 38 0.26 -14.28 -1.35
N ARG A 39 0.91 -15.05 -2.23
CA ARG A 39 0.26 -16.12 -3.00
C ARG A 39 1.00 -17.44 -2.79
N GLN A 40 0.25 -18.51 -2.80
CA GLN A 40 0.81 -19.87 -2.81
C GLN A 40 1.20 -20.21 -4.26
N LEU A 41 2.47 -20.55 -4.49
CA LEU A 41 2.96 -20.89 -5.84
C LEU A 41 2.74 -22.37 -6.18
N GLY A 42 2.58 -23.23 -5.16
CA GLY A 42 2.34 -24.66 -5.29
C GLY A 42 2.72 -25.42 -4.01
N GLN A 43 2.57 -26.74 -4.06
CA GLN A 43 3.18 -27.67 -3.10
C GLN A 43 4.46 -28.21 -3.73
N THR A 44 5.60 -28.05 -3.07
CA THR A 44 6.80 -28.81 -3.45
C THR A 44 6.59 -30.28 -3.05
N GLY A 45 7.32 -31.20 -3.69
CA GLY A 45 7.08 -32.65 -3.55
C GLY A 45 7.18 -33.23 -2.13
N GLU A 46 7.65 -32.43 -1.15
CA GLU A 46 7.74 -32.80 0.27
C GLU A 46 6.56 -32.25 1.12
N GLY A 47 5.55 -31.63 0.51
CA GLY A 47 4.40 -31.07 1.22
C GLY A 47 4.64 -29.67 1.80
N GLU A 48 5.81 -29.08 1.57
CA GLU A 48 6.06 -27.67 1.87
C GLU A 48 5.28 -26.77 0.91
N VAL A 49 4.58 -25.80 1.48
CA VAL A 49 3.85 -24.79 0.74
C VAL A 49 4.79 -23.63 0.45
N GLU A 50 5.07 -23.38 -0.84
CA GLU A 50 5.87 -22.22 -1.24
C GLU A 50 4.99 -20.97 -1.29
N TRP A 51 5.26 -20.02 -0.39
CA TRP A 51 4.61 -18.72 -0.34
C TRP A 51 5.48 -17.65 -0.99
N VAL A 52 4.88 -16.86 -1.89
CA VAL A 52 5.58 -15.78 -2.60
C VAL A 52 4.86 -14.46 -2.42
N ALA A 53 5.61 -13.48 -1.92
CA ALA A 53 5.20 -12.09 -1.83
C ALA A 53 5.32 -11.40 -3.20
N ALA A 54 4.21 -10.88 -3.72
CA ALA A 54 4.14 -10.22 -5.01
C ALA A 54 3.53 -8.81 -4.87
N ARG A 55 4.21 -7.81 -5.44
CA ARG A 55 3.70 -6.45 -5.52
C ARG A 55 2.63 -6.39 -6.60
N GLN A 56 1.42 -6.04 -6.21
CA GLN A 56 0.27 -5.98 -7.12
C GLN A 56 0.05 -4.58 -7.69
N GLN A 57 0.39 -3.55 -6.91
CA GLN A 57 0.13 -2.17 -7.30
C GLN A 57 1.16 -1.25 -6.68
N THR A 58 1.46 -0.17 -7.37
CA THR A 58 2.21 0.97 -6.86
C THR A 58 1.41 2.22 -7.18
N ILE A 59 1.14 3.01 -6.15
CA ILE A 59 0.48 4.30 -6.24
C ILE A 59 1.49 5.36 -5.85
N THR A 60 1.65 6.37 -6.69
CA THR A 60 2.53 7.51 -6.42
C THR A 60 1.67 8.75 -6.33
N ILE A 61 1.80 9.47 -5.22
CA ILE A 61 1.13 10.74 -4.97
C ILE A 61 2.20 11.82 -4.86
N SER A 62 2.14 12.81 -5.74
CA SER A 62 3.18 13.85 -5.85
C SER A 62 2.55 15.24 -5.81
N HIS A 63 3.20 16.17 -5.10
CA HIS A 63 2.75 17.56 -5.05
C HIS A 63 2.96 18.25 -6.41
N THR A 64 1.95 18.99 -6.91
CA THR A 64 2.05 19.65 -8.22
C THR A 64 2.60 21.08 -8.16
N GLY A 65 2.86 21.62 -6.97
CA GLY A 65 3.33 23.01 -6.81
C GLY A 65 2.21 24.06 -6.86
N SER A 66 0.95 23.64 -6.93
CA SER A 66 -0.22 24.54 -7.01
C SER A 66 -0.57 25.16 -5.66
N ASN A 67 -1.23 26.32 -5.68
CA ASN A 67 -1.86 26.93 -4.51
C ASN A 67 -3.34 27.27 -4.84
N PRO A 68 -4.35 26.60 -4.25
CA PRO A 68 -4.24 25.60 -3.17
C PRO A 68 -3.50 24.31 -3.62
N PRO A 69 -2.91 23.56 -2.67
CA PRO A 69 -2.21 22.32 -2.96
C PRO A 69 -3.10 21.34 -3.72
N VAL A 70 -2.58 20.81 -4.83
CA VAL A 70 -3.20 19.72 -5.59
C VAL A 70 -2.15 18.64 -5.74
N TYR A 71 -2.57 17.38 -5.70
CA TYR A 71 -1.69 16.24 -5.86
C TYR A 71 -1.94 15.54 -7.18
N ARG A 72 -0.89 15.03 -7.79
CA ARG A 72 -0.99 14.09 -8.90
C ARG A 72 -0.90 12.68 -8.33
N VAL A 73 -1.97 11.93 -8.49
CA VAL A 73 -2.06 10.51 -8.13
C VAL A 73 -1.89 9.69 -9.41
N THR A 74 -1.02 8.69 -9.35
CA THR A 74 -0.83 7.71 -10.43
C THR A 74 -0.91 6.31 -9.84
N GLY A 75 -1.32 5.32 -10.65
CA GLY A 75 -1.53 3.94 -10.19
C GLY A 75 -3.01 3.58 -9.99
N GLY A 76 -3.91 4.57 -10.07
CA GLY A 76 -5.37 4.37 -9.98
C GLY A 76 -5.86 4.12 -8.55
N ASP A 77 -7.14 3.75 -8.46
CA ASP A 77 -7.78 3.41 -7.19
C ASP A 77 -7.16 2.14 -6.60
N LEU A 78 -7.08 2.09 -5.28
CA LEU A 78 -6.60 0.91 -4.56
C LEU A 78 -7.77 -0.01 -4.28
N MET A 79 -7.71 -1.21 -4.85
CA MET A 79 -8.69 -2.26 -4.62
C MET A 79 -8.12 -3.29 -3.65
N LEU A 80 -8.77 -3.47 -2.51
CA LEU A 80 -8.40 -4.45 -1.50
C LEU A 80 -9.46 -5.54 -1.44
N ASN A 81 -9.09 -6.75 -1.88
CA ASN A 81 -10.01 -7.88 -1.88
C ASN A 81 -10.41 -8.25 -0.43
N LEU A 82 -11.71 -8.31 -0.15
CA LEU A 82 -12.24 -8.57 1.19
C LEU A 82 -11.86 -9.96 1.72
N LYS A 83 -11.90 -10.99 0.87
CA LYS A 83 -11.48 -12.35 1.22
C LYS A 83 -10.04 -12.38 1.74
N LEU A 84 -9.13 -11.61 1.14
CA LEU A 84 -7.74 -11.49 1.62
C LEU A 84 -7.60 -10.64 2.89
N LEU A 85 -8.44 -9.62 3.07
CA LEU A 85 -8.42 -8.76 4.26
C LEU A 85 -9.00 -9.46 5.50
N LEU A 86 -10.10 -10.19 5.33
CA LEU A 86 -10.85 -10.84 6.41
C LEU A 86 -10.44 -12.30 6.63
N LEU A 87 -9.59 -12.85 5.74
CA LEU A 87 -9.14 -14.24 5.76
C LEU A 87 -10.32 -15.24 5.70
N ASP A 88 -11.40 -14.84 5.01
CA ASP A 88 -12.63 -15.62 4.89
C ASP A 88 -12.79 -16.13 3.45
N SER A 89 -12.62 -17.43 3.27
CA SER A 89 -12.74 -18.09 1.97
C SER A 89 -14.17 -18.20 1.44
N SER A 90 -15.19 -17.87 2.25
CA SER A 90 -16.60 -17.87 1.83
C SER A 90 -16.99 -16.62 1.04
N LEU A 91 -16.22 -15.53 1.17
CA LEU A 91 -16.42 -14.28 0.44
C LEU A 91 -16.07 -14.43 -1.04
N GLN A 92 -16.73 -13.63 -1.88
CA GLN A 92 -16.51 -13.65 -3.32
C GLN A 92 -15.21 -12.95 -3.70
N GLU A 93 -14.61 -13.32 -4.83
CA GLU A 93 -13.35 -12.70 -5.28
C GLU A 93 -13.57 -11.27 -5.80
N GLU A 94 -14.80 -10.93 -6.14
CA GLU A 94 -15.21 -9.64 -6.67
C GLU A 94 -15.57 -8.60 -5.60
N GLU A 95 -15.47 -8.96 -4.31
CA GLU A 95 -15.76 -8.04 -3.20
C GLU A 95 -14.50 -7.27 -2.80
N TYR A 96 -14.55 -5.94 -2.93
CA TYR A 96 -13.41 -5.06 -2.67
C TYR A 96 -13.76 -3.89 -1.75
N VAL A 97 -12.82 -3.52 -0.88
CA VAL A 97 -12.73 -2.19 -0.29
C VAL A 97 -11.95 -1.33 -1.28
N VAL A 98 -12.53 -0.20 -1.68
CA VAL A 98 -11.91 0.71 -2.65
C VAL A 98 -11.47 1.97 -1.92
N MET A 99 -10.20 2.35 -2.07
CA MET A 99 -9.74 3.70 -1.77
C MET A 99 -9.53 4.42 -3.10
N THR A 100 -10.28 5.49 -3.30
CA THR A 100 -10.35 6.24 -4.55
C THR A 100 -9.18 7.20 -4.69
N THR A 101 -9.00 7.69 -5.91
CA THR A 101 -8.07 8.78 -6.18
C THR A 101 -8.36 10.03 -5.33
N ASP A 102 -9.62 10.33 -5.02
CA ASP A 102 -10.00 11.45 -4.16
C ASP A 102 -9.60 11.20 -2.70
N ASP A 103 -9.77 9.97 -2.19
CA ASP A 103 -9.26 9.59 -0.86
C ASP A 103 -7.74 9.78 -0.76
N PHE A 104 -7.01 9.56 -1.86
CA PHE A 104 -5.57 9.80 -1.92
C PHE A 104 -5.19 11.28 -1.98
N GLN A 105 -6.02 12.15 -2.56
CA GLN A 105 -5.83 13.60 -2.47
C GLN A 105 -5.93 14.05 -1.01
N ASP A 106 -6.98 13.62 -0.32
CA ASP A 106 -7.24 13.95 1.08
C ASP A 106 -6.14 13.41 2.01
N TYR A 107 -5.72 12.16 1.80
CA TYR A 107 -4.63 11.55 2.52
C TYR A 107 -3.32 12.32 2.34
N ALA A 108 -2.99 12.72 1.10
CA ALA A 108 -1.79 13.50 0.81
C ALA A 108 -1.81 14.88 1.48
N GLY A 109 -2.97 15.54 1.51
CA GLY A 109 -3.19 16.76 2.28
C GLY A 109 -2.74 16.60 3.73
N ARG A 110 -3.28 15.60 4.43
CA ARG A 110 -2.97 15.35 5.85
C ARG A 110 -1.49 15.02 6.10
N VAL A 111 -0.90 14.18 5.25
CA VAL A 111 0.50 13.73 5.43
C VAL A 111 1.50 14.83 5.11
N LEU A 112 1.29 15.56 4.01
CA LEU A 112 2.24 16.57 3.54
C LEU A 112 2.10 17.89 4.32
N GLU A 113 0.91 18.26 4.79
CA GLU A 113 0.75 19.36 5.75
C GLU A 113 1.55 19.11 7.02
N TYR A 114 1.47 17.88 7.58
CA TYR A 114 2.27 17.50 8.74
C TYR A 114 3.78 17.59 8.47
N ALA A 115 4.24 17.08 7.33
CA ALA A 115 5.65 17.13 6.94
C ALA A 115 6.16 18.57 6.79
N LEU A 116 5.40 19.43 6.11
CA LEU A 116 5.74 20.84 5.90
C LEU A 116 5.75 21.63 7.22
N ALA A 117 4.77 21.41 8.10
CA ALA A 117 4.71 22.06 9.40
C ALA A 117 5.93 21.72 10.27
N ARG A 118 6.41 20.47 10.24
CA ARG A 118 7.60 20.04 10.97
C ARG A 118 8.87 20.75 10.51
N HIS A 119 8.99 21.03 9.20
CA HIS A 119 10.12 21.80 8.65
C HIS A 119 10.05 23.29 9.00
N ALA A 120 8.85 23.85 9.16
CA ALA A 120 8.67 25.26 9.52
C ALA A 120 9.05 25.56 10.98
N VAL A 121 8.88 24.60 11.90
CA VAL A 121 9.20 24.76 13.34
C VAL A 121 10.68 24.53 13.65
N SER A 122 11.43 23.91 12.72
CA SER A 122 12.84 23.56 12.90
C SER A 122 13.83 24.60 12.35
N ARG A 123 13.36 25.79 12.00
CA ARG A 123 14.15 26.94 11.53
C ARG A 123 14.02 28.11 12.50
#